data_AF-A0A7S2ITB9-F1
#
_entry.id   AF-A0A7S2ITB9-F1
#
_cell.length_a   1.000
_cell.length_b   1.000
_cell.length_c   1.000
_cell.angle_alpha   90.00
_cell.angle_beta   90.00
_cell.angle_gamma   90.00
#
_symmetry.space_group_name_H-M   'P 1'
#
loop_
_entity.id
_entity.type
_entity.pdbx_description
1 polymer ?
#
loop_
_entity_poly.entity_id
_entity_poly.type
_entity_poly.pdbx_seq_one_letter_code
_entity_poly.pdbx_strand_id
1 'polypeptide(L)'
;GGHGGLNILPQKSWNVYSRKNRERVARDEAQAAQDAADAAFIAATEQAGINLTAMRARASQLQGGDGTQPQETDGSSAPPSIHVNLFADVEVAERAAEKEAARKREDARAIARLMPDLDLSKSAREPAPWYMQAPPTSCGLAVTPEAGPAAVTV
;
A
#
# COMPACT_ATOMS: atom_id res chain seq x y z
N GLY A 1 25.08 -14.00 -47.31
CA GLY A 1 23.65 -14.37 -47.35
C GLY A 1 22.92 -13.44 -46.43
N GLY A 2 22.22 -12.45 -46.99
CA GLY A 2 21.41 -11.52 -46.21
C GLY A 2 20.18 -12.23 -45.71
N HIS A 3 19.99 -12.27 -44.39
CA HIS A 3 18.69 -12.61 -43.82
C HIS A 3 17.73 -11.54 -44.31
N GLY A 4 16.86 -11.90 -45.25
CA GLY A 4 15.82 -11.01 -45.75
C GLY A 4 15.11 -10.40 -44.54
N GLY A 5 15.16 -9.07 -44.45
CA GLY A 5 14.59 -8.26 -43.37
C GLY A 5 13.07 -8.29 -43.38
N LEU A 6 12.50 -9.48 -43.20
CA LEU A 6 11.07 -9.67 -43.04
C LEU A 6 10.79 -9.82 -41.54
N ASN A 7 10.10 -8.83 -40.98
CA ASN A 7 9.68 -8.86 -39.60
C ASN A 7 8.71 -10.05 -39.40
N ILE A 8 9.17 -11.12 -38.77
CA ILE A 8 8.38 -12.32 -38.47
C ILE A 8 7.41 -12.10 -37.30
N LEU A 9 7.64 -11.07 -36.47
CA LEU A 9 6.85 -10.77 -35.28
C LEU A 9 5.37 -10.44 -35.57
N PRO A 10 5.01 -9.59 -36.56
CA PRO A 10 3.61 -9.33 -36.89
C PRO A 10 2.86 -10.57 -37.43
N GLN A 11 3.56 -11.59 -37.91
CA GLN A 11 2.95 -12.84 -38.39
C GLN A 11 2.60 -13.81 -37.25
N LYS A 12 3.09 -13.58 -36.03
CA LYS A 12 2.81 -14.47 -34.88
C LYS A 12 1.59 -14.01 -34.11
N SER A 13 0.73 -14.97 -33.76
CA SER A 13 -0.50 -14.75 -33.00
C SER A 13 -0.25 -14.30 -31.56
N TRP A 14 0.89 -14.64 -30.97
CA TRP A 14 1.27 -14.24 -29.61
C TRP A 14 1.85 -12.82 -29.53
N ASN A 15 2.04 -12.13 -30.66
CA ASN A 15 2.63 -10.80 -30.66
C ASN A 15 1.76 -9.79 -29.89
N VAL A 16 2.26 -9.33 -28.75
CA VAL A 16 1.61 -8.37 -27.85
C VAL A 16 1.23 -7.07 -28.57
N TYR A 17 2.06 -6.60 -29.50
CA TYR A 17 1.84 -5.35 -30.22
C TYR A 17 0.80 -5.46 -31.34
N SER A 18 0.33 -6.67 -31.65
CA SER A 18 -0.73 -6.84 -32.64
C SER A 18 -2.00 -6.13 -32.16
N ARG A 19 -2.68 -5.44 -33.08
CA ARG A 19 -3.93 -4.73 -32.79
C ARG A 19 -4.96 -5.61 -32.09
N LYS A 20 -5.08 -6.87 -32.54
CA LYS A 20 -6.00 -7.86 -31.96
C LYS A 20 -5.69 -8.15 -30.49
N ASN A 21 -4.41 -8.29 -30.13
CA ASN A 21 -4.03 -8.58 -28.75
C ASN A 21 -4.20 -7.35 -27.87
N ARG A 22 -3.89 -6.16 -28.37
CA ARG A 22 -4.17 -4.90 -27.66
C ARG A 22 -5.66 -4.69 -27.41
N GLU A 23 -6.51 -5.00 -28.40
CA GLU A 23 -7.97 -4.92 -28.24
C GLU A 23 -8.52 -5.95 -27.25
N ARG A 24 -7.95 -7.17 -27.21
CA ARG A 24 -8.30 -8.16 -26.20
C ARG A 24 -7.94 -7.68 -24.79
N VAL A 25 -6.70 -7.21 -24.60
CA VAL A 25 -6.25 -6.67 -23.32
C VAL A 25 -7.14 -5.50 -22.88
N ALA A 26 -7.43 -4.56 -23.78
CA ALA A 26 -8.30 -3.43 -23.47
C ALA A 26 -9.72 -3.87 -23.08
N ARG A 27 -10.26 -4.92 -23.71
CA ARG A 27 -11.58 -5.47 -23.35
C ARG A 27 -11.55 -6.14 -21.98
N ASP A 28 -10.52 -6.94 -21.71
CA ASP A 28 -10.37 -7.65 -20.45
C ASP A 28 -10.15 -6.66 -19.29
N GLU A 29 -9.34 -5.62 -19.50
CA GLU A 29 -9.14 -4.52 -18.55
C GLU A 29 -10.44 -3.74 -18.31
N ALA A 30 -11.19 -3.42 -19.37
CA ALA A 30 -12.47 -2.73 -19.25
C ALA A 30 -13.50 -3.58 -18.50
N GLN A 31 -13.55 -4.89 -18.77
CA GLN A 31 -14.45 -5.80 -18.07
C GLN A 31 -14.07 -5.91 -16.59
N ALA A 32 -12.78 -6.09 -16.28
CA ALA A 32 -12.31 -6.11 -14.90
C ALA A 32 -12.60 -4.80 -14.15
N ALA A 33 -12.52 -3.65 -14.82
CA ALA A 33 -12.87 -2.37 -14.25
C ALA A 33 -14.38 -2.23 -13.98
N GLN A 34 -15.23 -2.75 -14.88
CA GLN A 34 -16.68 -2.78 -14.69
C GLN A 34 -17.06 -3.69 -13.52
N ASP A 35 -16.54 -4.91 -13.49
CA ASP A 35 -16.80 -5.88 -12.42
C ASP A 35 -16.38 -5.32 -11.04
N ALA A 36 -15.25 -4.60 -10.97
CA ALA A 36 -14.79 -3.94 -9.75
C ALA A 36 -15.70 -2.78 -9.32
N ALA A 37 -16.23 -2.00 -10.28
CA ALA A 37 -17.16 -0.92 -9.99
C ALA A 37 -18.51 -1.45 -9.49
N ASP A 38 -19.02 -2.51 -10.11
CA ASP A 38 -20.27 -3.16 -9.71
C ASP A 38 -20.15 -3.80 -8.32
N ALA A 39 -19.04 -4.50 -8.05
CA ALA A 39 -18.76 -5.05 -6.73
C ALA A 39 -18.67 -3.96 -5.65
N ALA A 40 -18.02 -2.82 -5.95
CA ALA A 40 -17.96 -1.69 -5.05
C ALA A 40 -19.33 -1.06 -4.80
N PHE A 41 -20.17 -0.96 -5.83
CA PHE A 41 -21.54 -0.45 -5.69
C PHE A 41 -22.39 -1.38 -4.81
N ILE A 42 -22.36 -2.69 -5.05
CA ILE A 42 -23.06 -3.69 -4.24
C ILE A 42 -22.61 -3.58 -2.78
N ALA A 43 -21.30 -3.60 -2.53
CA ALA A 43 -20.76 -3.45 -1.18
C ALA A 43 -21.21 -2.15 -0.50
N ALA A 44 -21.21 -1.02 -1.21
CA ALA A 44 -21.67 0.26 -0.68
C ALA A 44 -23.17 0.25 -0.33
N THR A 45 -24.01 -0.35 -1.19
CA THR A 45 -25.46 -0.46 -0.93
C THR A 45 -25.77 -1.38 0.23
N GLU A 46 -25.08 -2.52 0.34
CA GLU A 46 -25.21 -3.43 1.47
C GLU A 46 -24.81 -2.76 2.78
N GLN A 47 -23.67 -2.07 2.80
CA GLN A 47 -23.21 -1.33 3.98
C GLN A 47 -24.19 -0.22 4.37
N ALA A 48 -24.74 0.52 3.41
CA ALA A 48 -25.77 1.52 3.67
C ALA A 48 -27.03 0.89 4.27
N GLY A 49 -27.45 -0.27 3.75
CA GLY A 49 -28.59 -1.04 4.28
C GLY A 49 -28.37 -1.48 5.73
N ILE A 50 -27.20 -2.04 6.04
CA ILE A 50 -26.81 -2.45 7.40
C ILE A 50 -26.80 -1.25 8.36
N ASN A 51 -26.25 -0.12 7.93
CA ASN A 51 -26.22 1.08 8.76
C ASN A 51 -27.63 1.61 9.05
N LEU A 52 -28.50 1.60 8.04
CA LEU A 52 -29.89 2.03 8.18
C LEU A 52 -30.66 1.10 9.14
N THR A 53 -30.53 -0.22 9.00
CA THR A 53 -31.18 -1.17 9.91
C THR A 53 -30.67 -1.01 11.34
N ALA A 54 -29.37 -0.82 11.54
CA ALA A 54 -28.78 -0.55 12.84
C ALA A 54 -29.26 0.77 13.46
N MET A 55 -29.42 1.83 12.65
CA MET A 55 -30.01 3.10 13.11
C MET A 55 -31.49 2.95 13.49
N ARG A 56 -32.27 2.21 12.70
CA ARG A 56 -33.68 1.92 13.01
C ARG A 56 -33.83 1.11 14.30
N ALA A 57 -33.02 0.08 14.49
CA ALA A 57 -33.03 -0.72 15.70
C ALA A 57 -32.74 0.15 16.94
N ARG A 58 -31.72 1.01 16.88
CA ARG A 58 -31.40 1.97 17.95
C ARG A 58 -32.53 2.95 18.20
N ALA A 59 -33.14 3.51 17.15
CA ALA A 59 -34.27 4.42 17.27
C ALA A 59 -35.49 3.74 17.91
N SER A 60 -35.82 2.50 17.52
CA SER A 60 -36.92 1.74 18.14
C SER A 60 -36.66 1.40 19.60
N GLN A 61 -35.40 1.18 19.99
CA GLN A 61 -35.03 0.91 21.37
C GLN A 61 -35.19 2.15 22.27
N LEU A 62 -34.99 3.35 21.70
CA LEU A 62 -35.25 4.62 22.38
C LEU A 62 -36.74 4.98 22.44
N GLN A 63 -37.52 4.65 21.40
CA GLN A 63 -38.96 4.96 21.33
C GLN A 63 -39.84 3.91 22.02
N GLY A 64 -39.42 2.64 22.07
CA GLY A 64 -40.14 1.55 22.74
C GLY A 64 -39.95 1.53 24.26
N GLY A 65 -39.31 2.55 24.83
CA GLY A 65 -39.14 2.76 26.26
C GLY A 65 -40.29 3.53 26.94
N ASP A 66 -41.50 3.49 26.38
CA ASP A 66 -42.69 4.10 26.99
C ASP A 66 -43.65 2.99 27.44
N GLY A 67 -43.64 2.65 28.74
CA GLY A 67 -44.67 1.80 29.31
C GLY A 67 -44.34 0.97 30.56
N THR A 68 -43.08 0.84 31.01
CA THR A 68 -42.80 0.18 32.30
C THR A 68 -42.30 1.21 33.29
N GLN A 69 -43.17 1.54 34.24
CA GLN A 69 -42.86 2.38 35.39
C GLN A 69 -41.52 1.97 36.02
N PRO A 70 -40.72 2.92 36.54
CA PRO A 70 -39.67 2.57 37.47
C PRO A 70 -40.34 1.96 38.69
N GLN A 71 -40.25 0.64 38.81
CA GLN A 71 -40.59 -0.07 40.02
C GLN A 71 -39.60 0.44 41.08
N GLU A 72 -40.08 1.29 41.98
CA GLU A 72 -39.38 1.64 43.20
C GLU A 72 -39.22 0.34 44.00
N THR A 73 -38.07 -0.33 43.82
CA THR A 73 -37.65 -1.37 44.73
C THR A 73 -37.04 -0.67 45.94
N ASP A 74 -37.90 -0.40 46.90
CA ASP A 74 -37.51 -0.30 48.29
C ASP A 74 -36.80 -1.60 48.69
N GLY A 75 -35.55 -1.48 49.16
CA GLY A 75 -34.91 -2.51 49.98
C GLY A 75 -33.82 -3.34 49.31
N SER A 76 -32.59 -2.92 49.58
CA SER A 76 -31.37 -3.73 49.71
C SER A 76 -30.54 -4.01 48.44
N SER A 77 -29.30 -3.52 48.51
CA SER A 77 -28.17 -3.69 47.59
C SER A 77 -28.27 -2.93 46.26
N ALA A 78 -27.83 -1.66 46.29
CA ALA A 78 -27.33 -0.97 45.11
C ALA A 78 -26.38 -1.91 44.32
N PRO A 79 -26.53 -2.10 43.00
CA PRO A 79 -25.50 -2.77 42.23
C PRO A 79 -24.22 -1.94 42.40
N PRO A 80 -23.05 -2.55 42.69
CA PRO A 80 -21.81 -1.80 42.82
C PRO A 80 -21.65 -0.98 41.55
N SER A 81 -21.52 0.35 41.69
CA SER A 81 -21.44 1.33 40.60
C SER A 81 -20.92 0.69 39.32
N ILE A 82 -21.83 0.29 38.42
CA ILE A 82 -21.45 -0.43 37.21
C ILE A 82 -20.74 0.63 36.36
N HIS A 83 -19.42 0.62 36.38
CA HIS A 83 -18.62 1.49 35.54
C HIS A 83 -18.90 1.11 34.09
N VAL A 84 -19.74 1.91 33.43
CA VAL A 84 -19.95 1.81 32.00
C VAL A 84 -18.71 2.38 31.33
N ASN A 85 -17.85 1.51 30.80
CA ASN A 85 -16.67 1.96 30.06
C ASN A 85 -17.11 2.47 28.68
N LEU A 86 -17.27 3.79 28.58
CA LEU A 86 -17.60 4.49 27.33
C LEU A 86 -16.56 4.28 26.21
N PHE A 87 -15.35 3.83 26.57
CA PHE A 87 -14.22 3.62 25.66
C PHE A 87 -13.91 2.15 25.40
N ALA A 88 -14.75 1.21 25.84
CA ALA A 88 -14.50 -0.22 25.65
C ALA A 88 -14.25 -0.57 24.17
N ASP A 89 -15.05 0.00 23.26
CA ASP A 89 -14.93 -0.24 21.83
C ASP A 89 -13.65 0.39 21.24
N VAL A 90 -13.27 1.58 21.73
CA VAL A 90 -12.05 2.28 21.30
C VAL A 90 -10.82 1.51 21.74
N GLU A 91 -10.79 1.02 22.99
CA GLU A 91 -9.70 0.20 23.49
C GLU A 91 -9.55 -1.12 22.70
N VAL A 92 -10.66 -1.77 22.33
CA VAL A 92 -10.61 -2.99 21.51
C VAL A 92 -10.10 -2.68 20.11
N ALA A 93 -10.53 -1.56 19.51
CA ALA A 93 -10.05 -1.12 18.21
C ALA A 93 -8.56 -0.77 18.23
N GLU A 94 -8.09 -0.05 19.24
CA GLU A 94 -6.65 0.26 19.42
C GLU A 94 -5.84 -1.02 19.62
N ARG A 95 -6.27 -1.93 20.50
CA ARG A 95 -5.60 -3.24 20.69
C ARG A 95 -5.58 -4.06 19.41
N ALA A 96 -6.63 -4.00 18.59
CA ALA A 96 -6.69 -4.70 17.31
C ALA A 96 -5.71 -4.07 16.30
N ALA A 97 -5.65 -2.74 16.22
CA ALA A 97 -4.72 -2.01 15.38
C ALA A 97 -3.25 -2.26 15.79
N GLU A 98 -2.97 -2.30 17.09
CA GLU A 98 -1.66 -2.66 17.62
C GLU A 98 -1.27 -4.09 17.24
N LYS A 99 -2.19 -5.06 17.38
CA LYS A 99 -1.96 -6.45 16.94
C LYS A 99 -1.74 -6.56 15.44
N GLU A 100 -2.49 -5.81 14.64
CA GLU A 100 -2.32 -5.76 13.19
C GLU A 100 -0.97 -5.15 12.80
N ALA A 101 -0.57 -4.05 13.45
CA ALA A 101 0.73 -3.42 13.26
C ALA A 101 1.88 -4.34 13.69
N ALA A 102 1.73 -5.07 14.81
CA ALA A 102 2.68 -6.08 15.25
C ALA A 102 2.81 -7.21 14.23
N ARG A 103 1.68 -7.75 13.75
CA ARG A 103 1.66 -8.77 12.70
C ARG A 103 2.33 -8.28 11.42
N LYS A 104 2.01 -7.08 10.93
CA LYS A 104 2.66 -6.49 9.75
C LYS A 104 4.17 -6.34 9.95
N ARG A 105 4.61 -5.99 11.15
CA ARG A 105 6.04 -5.89 11.50
C ARG A 105 6.72 -7.27 11.51
N GLU A 106 6.05 -8.29 12.02
CA GLU A 106 6.54 -9.68 11.97
C GLU A 106 6.59 -10.20 10.54
N ASP A 107 5.56 -9.97 9.72
CA ASP A 107 5.51 -10.34 8.31
C ASP A 107 6.64 -9.65 7.53
N ALA A 108 6.87 -8.35 7.74
CA ALA A 108 8.00 -7.63 7.15
C ALA A 108 9.35 -8.23 7.58
N ARG A 109 9.49 -8.62 8.85
CA ARG A 109 10.69 -9.30 9.35
C ARG A 109 10.88 -10.69 8.74
N ALA A 110 9.80 -11.43 8.53
CA ALA A 110 9.82 -12.74 7.88
C ALA A 110 10.23 -12.61 6.41
N ILE A 111 9.68 -11.63 5.69
CA ILE A 111 10.06 -11.32 4.30
C ILE A 111 11.54 -10.95 4.23
N ALA A 112 12.03 -10.07 5.11
CA ALA A 112 13.45 -9.71 5.18
C ALA A 112 14.38 -10.88 5.53
N ARG A 113 13.86 -11.90 6.24
CA ARG A 113 14.59 -13.15 6.52
C ARG A 113 14.62 -14.08 5.30
N LEU A 114 13.53 -14.16 4.55
CA LEU A 114 13.41 -15.04 3.39
C LEU A 114 14.14 -14.48 2.16
N MET A 115 14.00 -13.19 1.90
CA MET A 115 14.64 -12.45 0.81
C MET A 115 15.41 -11.25 1.36
N PRO A 116 16.67 -11.45 1.78
CA PRO A 116 17.47 -10.39 2.39
C PRO A 116 17.82 -9.23 1.45
N ASP A 117 17.75 -9.44 0.14
CA ASP A 117 18.10 -8.44 -0.89
C ASP A 117 16.98 -7.40 -1.14
N LEU A 118 15.73 -7.70 -0.73
CA LEU A 118 14.62 -6.73 -0.78
C LEU A 118 14.56 -5.82 0.45
N ASP A 119 15.44 -6.01 1.42
CA ASP A 119 15.52 -5.17 2.60
C ASP A 119 16.25 -3.86 2.27
N LEU A 120 15.48 -2.81 1.91
CA LEU A 120 16.00 -1.47 1.62
C LEU A 120 16.81 -0.86 2.78
N SER A 121 16.71 -1.39 4.00
CA SER A 121 17.53 -0.92 5.13
C SER A 121 18.99 -1.36 5.04
N LYS A 122 19.30 -2.43 4.28
CA LYS A 122 20.66 -2.95 4.12
C LYS A 122 21.45 -2.26 3.02
N SER A 123 20.80 -1.88 1.91
CA SER A 123 21.46 -1.18 0.81
C SER A 123 22.01 0.20 1.21
N ALA A 124 21.50 0.79 2.29
CA ALA A 124 22.02 2.02 2.88
C ALA A 124 23.30 1.81 3.74
N ARG A 125 23.61 0.57 4.14
CA ARG A 125 24.78 0.23 4.97
C ARG A 125 25.96 -0.31 4.18
N GLU A 126 25.72 -0.81 2.97
CA GLU A 126 26.79 -1.30 2.10
C GLU A 126 27.47 -0.14 1.35
N PRO A 127 28.79 -0.23 1.09
CA PRO A 127 29.47 0.79 0.31
C PRO A 127 28.86 0.88 -1.08
N ALA A 128 28.90 2.08 -1.66
CA ALA A 128 28.36 2.32 -3.00
C ALA A 128 28.88 1.24 -3.98
N PRO A 129 28.01 0.70 -4.85
CA PRO A 129 28.41 -0.39 -5.73
C PRO A 129 29.56 0.05 -6.65
N TRP A 130 30.39 -0.90 -7.10
CA TRP A 130 31.63 -0.63 -7.85
C TRP A 130 31.46 0.26 -9.08
N TYR A 131 30.27 0.29 -9.69
CA TYR A 131 29.94 1.14 -10.85
C TYR A 131 29.57 2.59 -10.47
N MET A 132 29.27 2.87 -9.20
CA MET A 132 29.06 4.22 -8.66
C MET A 132 30.28 4.77 -7.92
N GLN A 133 31.26 3.91 -7.61
CA GLN A 133 32.52 4.36 -7.04
C GLN A 133 33.31 5.15 -8.08
N ALA A 134 33.86 6.30 -7.69
CA ALA A 134 34.76 7.06 -8.55
C ALA A 134 35.97 6.18 -8.91
N PRO A 135 36.43 6.20 -10.18
CA PRO A 135 37.60 5.42 -10.56
C PRO A 135 38.78 5.85 -9.68
N PRO A 136 39.60 4.90 -9.19
CA PRO A 136 40.75 5.25 -8.38
C PRO A 136 41.68 6.13 -9.22
N THR A 137 41.86 7.39 -8.79
CA THR A 137 42.89 8.29 -9.31
C THR A 137 44.25 7.70 -8.99
N SER A 138 44.70 6.78 -9.84
CA SER A 138 46.07 6.33 -9.89
C SER A 138 46.83 7.18 -10.89
N CYS A 139 48.07 7.49 -10.52
CA CYS A 139 49.06 8.23 -11.30
C CYS A 139 48.81 9.74 -11.48
N GLY A 140 49.45 10.51 -10.59
CA GLY A 140 49.74 11.91 -10.82
C GLY A 140 50.52 12.09 -12.11
N LEU A 141 49.86 12.71 -13.09
CA LEU A 141 50.54 13.42 -14.17
C LEU A 141 50.71 14.85 -13.68
N ALA A 142 51.93 15.19 -13.24
CA ALA A 142 52.31 16.56 -12.99
C ALA A 142 52.15 17.34 -14.29
N VAL A 143 51.07 18.10 -14.41
CA VAL A 143 50.92 19.14 -15.43
C VAL A 143 51.89 20.24 -15.03
N THR A 144 53.07 20.26 -15.65
CA THR A 144 53.94 21.43 -15.60
C THR A 144 53.24 22.55 -16.36
N PRO A 145 53.15 23.79 -15.82
CA PRO A 145 52.74 24.91 -16.61
C PRO A 145 53.84 25.20 -17.63
N GLU A 146 53.56 24.88 -18.89
CA GLU A 146 54.37 25.27 -20.04
C GLU A 146 54.53 26.80 -20.04
N ALA A 147 55.77 27.26 -19.91
CA ALA A 147 56.13 28.66 -19.96
C ALA A 147 55.76 29.25 -21.33
N GLY A 148 54.81 30.20 -21.34
CA GLY A 148 54.47 30.97 -22.53
C GLY A 148 55.67 31.81 -23.01
N PRO A 149 55.88 31.97 -24.33
CA PRO A 149 57.03 32.69 -24.86
C PRO A 149 56.94 34.19 -24.56
N ALA A 150 58.10 34.73 -24.15
CA ALA A 150 58.33 36.14 -23.86
C ALA A 150 57.91 37.05 -25.01
N ALA A 151 57.13 38.08 -24.69
CA ALA A 151 56.90 39.23 -25.56
C ALA A 151 58.22 39.98 -25.74
N VAL A 152 58.75 39.99 -26.96
CA VAL A 152 59.84 40.88 -27.38
C VAL A 152 59.21 42.13 -27.96
N THR A 153 59.47 43.25 -27.29
CA THR A 153 59.15 44.61 -27.73
C THR A 153 60.35 45.16 -28.50
N VAL A 154 60.18 45.49 -29.79
CA VAL A 154 60.77 46.64 -30.51
C VAL A 154 59.86 46.96 -31.69
#